data_AF-A0A4R6E3S6-F1
#
_entry.id   AF-A0A4R6E3S6-F1
#
_cell.length_a   1.000
_cell.length_b   1.000
_cell.length_c   1.000
_cell.angle_alpha   90.00
_cell.angle_beta   90.00
_cell.angle_gamma   90.00
#
_symmetry.space_group_name_H-M   'P 1'
#
loop_
_entity.id
_entity.type
_entity.pdbx_description
1 polymer ?
#
loop_
_entity_poly.entity_id
_entity_poly.type
_entity_poly.pdbx_seq_one_letter_code
_entity_poly.pdbx_strand_id
1 'polypeptide(L)'
;MRITRTHAIVLAATLPLLLVDIATAAAPKRAGSCEVRNEDINFFRDNGLTVKLSSKLQFNKVLLREKINAKVTGGVAMLSGRVSSRSMVELAGSLAADTGGIRCVQNYLEVGPPLPEAERPV
;
A
#
# COMPACT_ATOMS: atom_id res chain seq x y z
N MET A 1 65.70 37.48 21.50
CA MET A 1 64.91 38.18 22.53
C MET A 1 64.14 39.32 21.84
N ARG A 2 62.84 39.43 22.16
CA ARG A 2 61.81 40.38 21.65
C ARG A 2 60.91 39.85 20.52
N ILE A 3 59.92 39.09 20.98
CA ILE A 3 58.59 38.91 20.38
C ILE A 3 57.84 40.25 20.50
N THR A 4 57.17 40.73 19.44
CA THR A 4 55.91 41.50 19.56
C THR A 4 55.12 41.60 18.25
N ARG A 5 53.88 41.10 18.32
CA ARG A 5 52.59 41.69 17.86
C ARG A 5 52.30 41.84 16.35
N THR A 6 51.42 40.94 15.91
CA THR A 6 50.23 41.14 15.05
C THR A 6 49.88 42.58 14.64
N HIS A 7 49.70 42.80 13.33
CA HIS A 7 48.42 43.17 12.67
C HIS A 7 48.69 43.71 11.26
N ALA A 8 48.47 42.89 10.23
CA ALA A 8 48.19 43.39 8.89
C ALA A 8 47.27 42.40 8.18
N ILE A 9 46.06 42.91 7.96
CA ILE A 9 44.88 42.35 7.31
C ILE A 9 45.25 41.58 6.02
N VAL A 10 44.91 40.29 5.98
CA VAL A 10 45.00 39.48 4.76
C VAL A 10 43.88 39.94 3.82
N LEU A 11 44.27 40.69 2.78
CA LEU A 11 43.48 40.91 1.59
C LEU A 11 43.58 39.63 0.73
N ALA A 12 42.57 38.77 0.76
CA ALA A 12 42.48 37.65 -0.19
C ALA A 12 41.00 37.41 -0.54
N ALA A 13 40.54 38.19 -1.52
CA ALA A 13 39.39 37.84 -2.32
C ALA A 13 39.71 36.55 -3.10
N THR A 14 38.81 35.56 -3.01
CA THR A 14 38.16 34.83 -4.10
C THR A 14 37.72 33.47 -3.57
N LEU A 15 36.42 33.30 -3.37
CA LEU A 15 35.80 31.98 -3.28
C LEU A 15 35.99 31.25 -4.62
N PRO A 16 36.34 29.96 -4.60
CA PRO A 16 35.71 28.98 -5.45
C PRO A 16 34.76 28.16 -4.59
N LEU A 17 33.50 28.61 -4.64
CA LEU A 17 32.32 27.92 -4.16
C LEU A 17 32.03 26.79 -5.14
N LEU A 18 32.55 25.58 -4.91
CA LEU A 18 32.04 24.32 -5.52
C LEU A 18 32.69 23.09 -4.89
N LEU A 19 32.33 22.80 -3.64
CA LEU A 19 32.16 21.43 -3.18
C LEU A 19 30.66 21.22 -3.00
N VAL A 20 29.99 20.75 -4.05
CA VAL A 20 28.78 19.99 -3.88
C VAL A 20 28.94 18.75 -4.74
N ASP A 21 29.38 17.67 -4.10
CA ASP A 21 29.07 16.32 -4.53
C ASP A 21 27.55 16.19 -4.65
N ILE A 22 27.00 16.49 -5.82
CA ILE A 22 25.64 16.06 -6.15
C ILE A 22 25.70 14.57 -6.44
N ALA A 23 25.77 13.78 -5.37
CA ALA A 23 25.34 12.40 -5.40
C ALA A 23 23.87 12.42 -5.83
N THR A 24 23.63 12.30 -7.14
CA THR A 24 22.30 12.00 -7.67
C THR A 24 22.02 10.56 -7.29
N ALA A 25 21.59 10.37 -6.04
CA ALA A 25 20.90 9.16 -5.64
C ALA A 25 19.66 9.10 -6.55
N ALA A 26 19.73 8.25 -7.58
CA ALA A 26 18.57 7.82 -8.32
C ALA A 26 17.59 7.29 -7.29
N ALA A 27 16.58 8.10 -6.96
CA ALA A 27 15.54 7.74 -6.01
C ALA A 27 15.03 6.35 -6.40
N PRO A 28 14.99 5.37 -5.48
CA PRO A 28 14.47 4.06 -5.81
C PRO A 28 13.08 4.28 -6.37
N LYS A 29 12.78 3.70 -7.54
CA LYS A 29 11.41 3.62 -8.03
C LYS A 29 10.59 3.09 -6.85
N ARG A 30 9.74 3.94 -6.28
CA ARG A 30 8.85 3.54 -5.19
C ARG A 30 8.11 2.33 -5.71
N ALA A 31 8.49 1.14 -5.25
CA ALA A 31 7.62 -0.02 -5.29
C ALA A 31 6.42 0.44 -4.47
N GLY A 32 5.37 0.90 -5.15
CA GLY A 32 4.27 1.58 -4.51
C GLY A 32 3.76 0.66 -3.41
N SER A 33 3.86 1.13 -2.16
CA SER A 33 3.03 0.59 -1.09
C SER A 33 1.61 0.56 -1.61
N CYS A 34 0.82 -0.39 -1.12
CA CYS A 34 -0.59 -0.55 -1.49
C CYS A 34 -1.43 0.58 -0.91
N GLU A 35 -1.07 1.81 -1.24
CA GLU A 35 -1.52 3.02 -0.63
C GLU A 35 -2.48 3.71 -1.58
N VAL A 36 -3.61 4.10 -1.03
CA VAL A 36 -4.66 4.78 -1.77
C VAL A 36 -4.33 6.26 -1.77
N ARG A 37 -4.11 6.82 -2.95
CA ARG A 37 -3.97 8.27 -3.12
C ARG A 37 -5.32 8.87 -3.47
N ASN A 38 -5.56 10.12 -3.08
CA ASN A 38 -6.82 10.80 -3.38
C ASN A 38 -7.11 10.88 -4.88
N GLU A 39 -6.08 11.05 -5.71
CA GLU A 39 -6.22 11.13 -7.17
C GLU A 39 -6.65 9.81 -7.82
N ASP A 40 -6.40 8.67 -7.16
CA ASP A 40 -6.74 7.35 -7.67
C ASP A 40 -8.22 7.00 -7.43
N ILE A 41 -8.86 7.66 -6.46
CA ILE A 41 -10.22 7.38 -6.01
C ILE A 41 -11.21 7.73 -7.11
N ASN A 42 -11.94 6.71 -7.58
CA ASN A 42 -13.05 6.91 -8.50
C ASN A 42 -14.21 6.02 -8.06
N PHE A 43 -15.22 6.64 -7.44
CA PHE A 43 -16.33 5.92 -6.83
C PHE A 43 -17.01 4.92 -7.77
N PHE A 44 -17.33 5.32 -9.01
CA PHE A 44 -18.03 4.46 -9.95
C PHE A 44 -17.18 3.27 -10.40
N ARG A 45 -15.90 3.51 -10.72
CA ARG A 45 -14.95 2.45 -11.08
C ARG A 45 -14.71 1.50 -9.93
N ASP A 46 -14.42 2.02 -8.74
CA ASP A 46 -14.10 1.23 -7.56
C ASP A 46 -15.30 0.41 -7.08
N ASN A 47 -16.52 0.95 -7.16
CA ASN A 47 -17.74 0.20 -6.88
C ASN A 47 -17.94 -0.93 -7.90
N GLY A 48 -17.72 -0.66 -9.20
CA GLY A 48 -17.75 -1.71 -10.23
C GLY A 48 -16.72 -2.81 -9.99
N LEU A 49 -15.50 -2.45 -9.58
CA LEU A 49 -14.46 -3.41 -9.19
C LEU A 49 -14.86 -4.19 -7.93
N THR A 50 -15.46 -3.53 -6.95
CA THR A 50 -15.96 -4.15 -5.72
C THR A 50 -17.03 -5.19 -6.04
N VAL A 51 -18.03 -4.86 -6.85
CA VAL A 51 -19.07 -5.81 -7.27
C VAL A 51 -18.44 -6.98 -8.03
N LYS A 52 -17.56 -6.72 -9.00
CA LYS A 52 -16.88 -7.77 -9.76
C LYS A 52 -16.07 -8.71 -8.86
N LEU A 53 -15.29 -8.16 -7.93
CA LEU A 53 -14.48 -8.93 -6.99
C LEU A 53 -15.38 -9.75 -6.04
N SER A 54 -16.38 -9.12 -5.43
CA SER A 54 -17.32 -9.78 -4.53
C SER A 54 -18.05 -10.93 -5.23
N SER A 55 -18.51 -10.74 -6.47
CA SER A 55 -19.13 -11.82 -7.25
C SER A 55 -18.15 -12.97 -7.51
N LYS A 56 -16.90 -12.70 -7.88
CA LYS A 56 -15.89 -13.75 -8.08
C LYS A 56 -15.64 -14.57 -6.81
N LEU A 57 -15.58 -13.91 -5.65
CA LEU A 57 -15.36 -14.57 -4.37
C LEU A 57 -16.59 -15.39 -3.97
N GLN A 58 -17.79 -14.80 -4.03
CA GLN A 58 -19.05 -15.44 -3.65
C GLN A 58 -19.40 -16.65 -4.54
N PHE A 59 -19.13 -16.58 -5.84
CA PHE A 59 -19.45 -17.67 -6.76
C PHE A 59 -18.30 -18.69 -6.93
N ASN A 60 -17.19 -18.54 -6.20
CA ASN A 60 -16.15 -19.56 -6.17
C ASN A 60 -16.59 -20.73 -5.26
N LYS A 61 -16.68 -21.95 -5.80
CA LYS A 61 -17.14 -23.13 -5.07
C LYS A 61 -16.37 -23.42 -3.77
N VAL A 62 -15.08 -23.09 -3.72
CA VAL A 62 -14.22 -23.31 -2.55
C VAL A 62 -14.47 -22.24 -1.48
N LEU A 63 -14.75 -21.00 -1.87
CA LEU A 63 -14.96 -19.87 -0.97
C LEU A 63 -16.44 -19.61 -0.64
N LEU A 64 -17.38 -20.33 -1.27
CA LEU A 64 -18.82 -20.10 -1.19
C LEU A 64 -19.39 -20.04 0.24
N ARG A 65 -18.78 -20.77 1.18
CA ARG A 65 -19.23 -20.85 2.58
C ARG A 65 -18.50 -19.87 3.49
N GLU A 66 -17.48 -19.19 2.97
CA GLU A 66 -16.62 -18.31 3.75
C GLU A 66 -17.20 -16.90 3.78
N LYS A 67 -17.10 -16.24 4.93
CA LYS A 67 -17.59 -14.87 5.13
C LYS A 67 -16.48 -13.88 4.81
N ILE A 68 -16.29 -13.62 3.52
CA ILE A 68 -15.28 -12.68 3.01
C ILE A 68 -15.97 -11.37 2.62
N ASN A 69 -15.54 -10.28 3.23
CA ASN A 69 -15.87 -8.92 2.80
C ASN A 69 -14.78 -8.41 1.87
N ALA A 70 -15.20 -7.83 0.74
CA ALA A 70 -14.30 -7.21 -0.22
C ALA A 70 -14.73 -5.76 -0.48
N LYS A 71 -13.76 -4.85 -0.49
CA LYS A 71 -13.94 -3.45 -0.85
C LYS A 71 -12.78 -3.00 -1.72
N VAL A 72 -13.05 -2.20 -2.74
CA VAL A 72 -12.01 -1.60 -3.58
C VAL A 72 -12.03 -0.08 -3.41
N THR A 73 -10.87 0.55 -3.33
CA THR A 73 -10.72 2.02 -3.28
C THR A 73 -9.41 2.40 -3.96
N GLY A 74 -9.45 3.30 -4.94
CA GLY A 74 -8.29 3.67 -5.73
C GLY A 74 -7.63 2.49 -6.44
N GLY A 75 -8.42 1.48 -6.83
CA GLY A 75 -7.91 0.21 -7.38
C GLY A 75 -7.16 -0.69 -6.37
N VAL A 76 -7.15 -0.35 -5.08
CA VAL A 76 -6.62 -1.22 -4.01
C VAL A 76 -7.77 -2.04 -3.44
N ALA A 77 -7.65 -3.36 -3.50
CA ALA A 77 -8.61 -4.29 -2.92
C ALA A 77 -8.27 -4.55 -1.46
N MET A 78 -9.25 -4.46 -0.58
CA MET A 78 -9.17 -4.84 0.82
C MET A 78 -10.06 -6.05 1.05
N LEU A 79 -9.46 -7.15 1.50
CA LEU A 79 -10.15 -8.37 1.89
C LEU A 79 -10.15 -8.48 3.42
N SER A 80 -11.31 -8.76 4.02
CA SER A 80 -11.43 -8.95 5.47
C SER A 80 -12.50 -10.00 5.81
N GLY A 81 -12.42 -10.55 7.02
CA GLY A 81 -13.32 -11.61 7.48
C GLY A 81 -12.54 -12.82 7.98
N ARG A 82 -13.25 -13.93 8.15
CA ARG A 82 -12.66 -15.19 8.62
C ARG A 82 -12.87 -16.29 7.61
N VAL A 83 -11.84 -17.12 7.45
CA VAL A 83 -11.87 -18.29 6.59
C VAL A 83 -11.46 -19.55 7.34
N SER A 84 -11.98 -20.69 6.90
CA SER A 84 -11.74 -21.98 7.57
C SER A 84 -10.31 -22.52 7.41
N SER A 85 -9.53 -22.03 6.43
CA SER A 85 -8.16 -22.52 6.19
C SER A 85 -7.25 -21.50 5.50
N ARG A 86 -5.94 -21.71 5.62
CA ARG A 86 -4.93 -20.86 4.98
C ARG A 86 -4.98 -20.91 3.45
N SER A 87 -5.29 -22.06 2.86
CA SER A 87 -5.43 -22.21 1.41
C SER A 87 -6.55 -21.32 0.85
N MET A 88 -7.61 -21.08 1.62
CA MET A 88 -8.68 -20.15 1.23
C MET A 88 -8.25 -18.69 1.32
N VAL A 89 -7.39 -18.31 2.28
CA VAL A 89 -6.76 -16.98 2.32
C VAL A 89 -5.97 -16.73 1.04
N GLU A 90 -5.16 -17.71 0.65
CA GLU A 90 -4.30 -17.64 -0.54
C GLU A 90 -5.14 -17.58 -1.81
N LEU A 91 -6.18 -18.42 -1.93
CA LEU A 91 -7.10 -18.42 -3.06
C LEU A 91 -7.85 -17.08 -3.20
N ALA A 92 -8.37 -16.54 -2.10
CA ALA A 92 -9.06 -15.25 -2.11
C ALA A 92 -8.12 -14.11 -2.54
N GLY A 93 -6.88 -14.11 -2.04
CA GLY A 93 -5.84 -13.17 -2.44
C GLY A 93 -5.52 -13.26 -3.94
N SER A 94 -5.37 -14.47 -4.47
CA SER A 94 -5.12 -14.70 -5.90
C SER A 94 -6.27 -14.20 -6.77
N LEU A 95 -7.52 -14.55 -6.44
CA LEU A 95 -8.69 -14.10 -7.18
C LEU A 95 -8.84 -12.57 -7.20
N ALA A 96 -8.46 -11.91 -6.10
CA ALA A 96 -8.41 -10.47 -6.02
C ALA A 96 -7.33 -9.89 -6.93
N ALA A 97 -6.11 -10.42 -6.88
CA ALA A 97 -5.01 -9.99 -7.76
C ALA A 97 -5.34 -10.20 -9.25
N ASP A 98 -6.05 -11.28 -9.58
CA ASP A 98 -6.48 -11.62 -10.96
C ASP A 98 -7.69 -10.81 -11.44
N THR A 99 -8.21 -9.90 -10.63
CA THR A 99 -9.35 -9.06 -11.02
C THR A 99 -8.84 -7.80 -11.70
N GLY A 100 -9.00 -7.77 -13.03
CA GLY A 100 -8.56 -6.64 -13.85
C GLY A 100 -9.07 -5.28 -13.33
N GLY A 101 -8.14 -4.33 -13.20
CA GLY A 101 -8.36 -3.01 -12.59
C GLY A 101 -7.93 -2.93 -11.12
N ILE A 102 -7.69 -4.07 -10.45
CA ILE A 102 -7.06 -4.13 -9.15
C ILE A 102 -5.54 -4.05 -9.33
N ARG A 103 -4.90 -3.17 -8.57
CA ARG A 103 -3.48 -2.84 -8.66
C ARG A 103 -2.69 -3.19 -7.41
N CYS A 104 -3.37 -3.34 -6.27
CA CYS A 104 -2.85 -4.06 -5.12
C CYS A 104 -3.98 -4.73 -4.33
N VAL A 105 -3.63 -5.80 -3.60
CA VAL A 105 -4.49 -6.47 -2.62
C VAL A 105 -3.88 -6.31 -1.22
N GLN A 106 -4.67 -5.74 -0.30
CA GLN A 106 -4.43 -5.80 1.13
C GLN A 106 -5.31 -6.92 1.71
N ASN A 107 -4.68 -7.98 2.19
CA ASN A 107 -5.38 -9.16 2.70
C ASN A 107 -5.33 -9.20 4.23
N TYR A 108 -6.48 -8.98 4.86
CA TYR A 108 -6.68 -9.03 6.31
C TYR A 108 -7.56 -10.21 6.72
N LEU A 109 -7.60 -11.28 5.92
CA LEU A 109 -8.33 -12.49 6.26
C LEU A 109 -7.61 -13.24 7.38
N GLU A 110 -8.39 -13.67 8.37
CA GLU A 110 -7.91 -14.51 9.46
C GLU A 110 -8.39 -15.94 9.29
N VAL A 111 -7.51 -16.90 9.63
CA VAL A 111 -7.91 -18.30 9.73
C VAL A 111 -8.56 -18.52 11.10
N GLY A 112 -9.81 -18.99 11.11
CA GLY A 112 -10.53 -19.26 12.35
C GLY A 112 -12.00 -19.58 12.13
N PRO A 113 -12.70 -20.04 13.17
CA PRO A 113 -14.13 -20.27 13.09
C PRO A 113 -14.85 -18.97 12.73
N PRO A 114 -15.96 -19.03 11.96
CA PRO A 114 -16.82 -17.86 11.76
C PRO A 114 -17.14 -17.21 13.10
N LEU A 115 -17.07 -15.89 13.17
CA LEU A 115 -17.49 -15.18 14.37
C LEU A 115 -18.94 -15.58 14.67
N PRO A 116 -19.28 -15.91 15.93
CA PRO A 116 -20.68 -16.02 16.33
C PRO A 116 -21.37 -14.73 15.89
N GLU A 117 -22.39 -14.83 15.05
CA GLU A 117 -23.27 -13.70 14.81
C GLU A 117 -23.89 -13.40 16.19
N ALA A 118 -23.32 -12.45 16.92
CA ALA A 118 -23.97 -11.90 18.10
C ALA A 118 -25.36 -11.47 17.63
N GLU A 119 -26.38 -12.04 18.26
CA GLU A 119 -27.80 -11.98 17.90
C GLU A 119 -28.14 -10.63 17.29
N ARG A 120 -28.29 -10.57 15.95
CA ARG A 120 -28.93 -9.40 15.35
C ARG A 120 -30.39 -9.46 15.80
N PRO A 121 -30.90 -8.47 16.55
CA PRO A 121 -32.34 -8.39 16.76
C PRO A 121 -33.00 -8.30 15.40
N VAL A 122 -33.97 -9.19 15.17
CA VAL A 122 -34.81 -9.20 13.96
C VAL A 122 -35.73 -7.99 13.93
#